data_AF-A0A4Y2VG53-F1
#
_entry.id   AF-A0A4Y2VG53-F1
#
_cell.length_a   1.000
_cell.length_b   1.000
_cell.length_c   1.000
_cell.angle_alpha   90.00
_cell.angle_beta   90.00
_cell.angle_gamma   90.00
#
_symmetry.space_group_name_H-M   'P 1'
#
loop_
_entity.id
_entity.type
_entity.pdbx_description
1 polymer ?
#
loop_
_entity_poly.entity_id
_entity_poly.type
_entity_poly.pdbx_seq_one_letter_code
_entity_poly.pdbx_strand_id
1 'polypeptide(L)'
;DAYSDCVEYFGDSTRSIAANTFFSLFVRFTKAYKQAELDNEARRRQQEAAARESEKNAAESVSKKNSLNSRKNNQEAVINELKSKTKQVKETRLLKQDEVYNGALEDILLGLKSEPYRRADAVRRSQRRRQENIRLSHTMDELDF
;
A
#
# COMPACT_ATOMS: atom_id res chain seq x y z
N ASP A 1 -8.26 70.29 43.38
CA ASP A 1 -8.85 69.37 44.39
C ASP A 1 -8.75 67.99 43.75
N ALA A 2 -8.13 67.00 44.39
CA ALA A 2 -7.59 65.82 43.68
C ALA A 2 -8.65 65.02 42.90
N TYR A 3 -9.89 65.00 43.42
CA TYR A 3 -11.02 64.40 42.71
C TYR A 3 -11.39 65.18 41.43
N SER A 4 -11.38 66.52 41.47
CA SER A 4 -11.72 67.36 40.30
C SER A 4 -10.73 67.22 39.17
N ASP A 5 -9.45 67.28 39.50
CA ASP A 5 -8.39 67.16 38.51
C ASP A 5 -8.44 65.78 37.82
N CYS A 6 -8.80 64.71 38.56
CA CYS A 6 -8.97 63.37 38.04
C CYS A 6 -10.20 63.25 37.10
N VAL A 7 -11.36 63.72 37.53
CA VAL A 7 -12.59 63.64 36.73
C VAL A 7 -12.48 64.44 35.44
N GLU A 8 -11.91 65.65 35.52
CA GLU A 8 -11.68 66.52 34.36
C GLU A 8 -10.66 65.92 33.39
N TYR A 9 -9.63 65.22 33.88
CA TYR A 9 -8.67 64.51 33.03
C TYR A 9 -9.33 63.43 32.17
N PHE A 10 -10.34 62.72 32.70
CA PHE A 10 -11.11 61.73 31.94
C PHE A 10 -12.23 62.35 31.08
N GLY A 11 -12.36 63.68 31.05
CA GLY A 11 -13.31 64.42 30.22
C GLY A 11 -14.70 64.60 30.85
N ASP A 12 -14.87 64.26 32.12
CA ASP A 12 -16.12 64.44 32.87
C ASP A 12 -16.11 65.75 33.68
N SER A 13 -17.28 66.18 34.16
CA SER A 13 -17.40 67.32 35.08
C SER A 13 -17.72 66.84 36.49
N THR A 14 -17.01 67.34 37.50
CA THR A 14 -17.33 67.08 38.92
C THR A 14 -18.70 67.56 39.36
N ARG A 15 -19.32 68.45 38.58
CA ARG A 15 -20.70 68.90 38.81
C ARG A 15 -21.73 67.89 38.33
N SER A 16 -21.42 67.09 37.31
CA SER A 16 -22.35 66.14 36.70
C SER A 16 -22.18 64.70 37.21
N ILE A 17 -20.98 64.32 37.65
CA ILE A 17 -20.70 62.96 38.13
C ILE A 17 -20.31 62.94 39.60
N ALA A 18 -21.04 62.16 40.39
CA ALA A 18 -20.71 61.87 41.77
C ALA A 18 -19.52 60.89 41.86
N ALA A 19 -18.70 61.03 42.89
CA ALA A 19 -17.48 60.22 43.07
C ALA A 19 -17.78 58.72 43.06
N ASN A 20 -18.87 58.30 43.72
CA ASN A 20 -19.28 56.89 43.72
C ASN A 20 -19.55 56.36 42.31
N THR A 21 -20.21 57.16 41.47
CA THR A 21 -20.51 56.78 40.07
C THR A 21 -19.22 56.69 39.26
N PHE A 22 -18.35 57.70 39.37
CA PHE A 22 -17.05 57.73 38.68
C PHE A 22 -16.17 56.53 39.06
N PHE A 23 -15.97 56.27 40.36
CA PHE A 23 -15.14 55.16 40.82
C PHE A 23 -15.77 53.78 40.58
N SER A 24 -17.11 53.66 40.56
CA SER A 24 -17.78 52.40 40.22
C SER A 24 -17.43 51.89 38.81
N LEU A 25 -17.08 52.80 37.89
CA LEU A 25 -16.64 52.44 36.54
C LEU A 25 -15.31 51.66 36.60
N PHE A 26 -14.33 52.16 37.34
CA PHE A 26 -13.03 51.49 37.51
C PHE A 26 -13.15 50.17 38.26
N VAL A 27 -14.03 50.08 39.27
CA VAL A 27 -14.29 48.81 39.98
C VAL A 27 -14.88 47.77 39.04
N ARG A 28 -15.88 48.14 38.23
CA ARG A 28 -16.46 47.23 37.22
C ARG A 28 -15.44 46.84 36.16
N PHE A 29 -14.67 47.81 35.65
CA PHE A 29 -13.65 47.59 34.65
C PHE A 29 -12.57 46.63 35.14
N THR A 30 -11.98 46.87 36.32
CA THR A 30 -10.92 46.02 36.88
C THR A 30 -11.39 44.59 37.12
N LYS A 31 -12.63 44.39 37.57
CA LYS A 31 -13.23 43.05 37.70
C LYS A 31 -13.40 42.37 36.34
N ALA A 32 -13.97 43.08 35.36
CA ALA A 32 -14.19 42.55 34.02
C ALA A 32 -12.85 42.25 33.30
N TYR A 33 -11.83 43.09 33.48
CA TYR A 33 -10.51 42.89 32.92
C TYR A 33 -9.86 41.61 33.44
N LYS A 34 -9.84 41.40 34.77
CA LYS A 34 -9.32 40.17 35.37
C LYS A 34 -10.06 38.92 34.88
N GLN A 35 -11.39 39.01 34.74
CA GLN A 35 -12.16 37.91 34.17
C GLN A 35 -11.77 37.64 32.70
N ALA A 36 -11.62 38.69 31.89
CA ALA A 36 -11.22 38.58 30.50
C ALA A 36 -9.80 37.99 30.35
N GLU A 37 -8.88 38.28 31.26
CA GLU A 37 -7.55 37.64 31.28
C GLU A 37 -7.66 36.11 31.45
N LEU A 38 -8.46 35.65 32.42
CA LEU A 38 -8.69 34.22 32.65
C LEU A 38 -9.37 33.56 31.44
N ASP A 39 -10.39 34.20 30.87
CA ASP A 39 -11.11 33.69 29.71
C ASP A 39 -10.21 33.62 28.47
N ASN A 40 -9.31 34.59 28.28
CA ASN A 40 -8.32 34.60 27.20
C ASN A 40 -7.27 33.49 27.38
N GLU A 41 -6.79 33.24 28.59
CA GLU A 41 -5.88 32.12 28.87
C GLU A 41 -6.56 30.78 28.59
N ALA A 42 -7.79 30.59 29.06
CA ALA A 42 -8.57 29.38 28.80
C ALA A 42 -8.79 29.16 27.30
N ARG A 43 -9.15 30.21 26.56
CA ARG A 43 -9.31 30.16 25.10
C ARG A 43 -8.01 29.80 24.39
N ARG A 44 -6.89 30.40 24.79
CA ARG A 44 -5.56 30.08 24.23
C ARG A 44 -5.19 28.61 24.47
N ARG A 45 -5.40 28.11 25.69
CA ARG A 45 -5.15 26.68 26.03
C ARG A 45 -6.03 25.73 25.21
N GLN A 46 -7.31 26.06 25.00
CA GLN A 46 -8.20 25.27 24.15
C GLN A 46 -7.76 25.28 22.68
N GLN A 47 -7.36 26.44 22.15
CA GLN A 47 -6.84 26.55 20.79
C GLN A 47 -5.55 25.74 20.59
N GLU A 48 -4.62 25.81 21.54
CA GLU A 48 -3.38 25.01 21.52
C GLU A 48 -3.67 23.51 21.59
N ALA A 49 -4.63 23.09 22.44
CA ALA A 49 -5.03 21.69 22.53
C ALA A 49 -5.66 21.19 21.22
N ALA A 50 -6.57 21.97 20.63
CA ALA A 50 -7.19 21.65 19.35
C ALA A 50 -6.17 21.60 18.19
N ALA A 51 -5.21 22.52 18.17
CA ALA A 51 -4.13 22.52 17.19
C ALA A 51 -3.30 21.23 17.30
N ARG A 52 -2.86 20.86 18.50
CA ARG A 52 -2.12 19.60 18.75
C ARG A 52 -2.92 18.36 18.36
N GLU A 53 -4.22 18.34 18.60
CA GLU A 53 -5.08 17.23 18.19
C GLU A 53 -5.20 17.14 16.67
N SER A 54 -5.34 18.28 15.98
CA SER A 54 -5.36 18.33 14.53
C SER A 54 -4.05 17.85 13.89
N GLU A 55 -2.91 18.20 14.48
CA GLU A 55 -1.58 17.74 14.04
C GLU A 55 -1.43 16.23 14.22
N LYS A 56 -1.87 15.68 15.36
CA LYS A 56 -1.87 14.23 15.61
C LYS A 56 -2.74 13.48 14.60
N ASN A 57 -3.96 13.97 14.37
CA ASN A 57 -4.88 13.37 13.40
C ASN A 57 -4.33 13.45 11.97
N ALA A 58 -3.69 14.57 11.61
CA ALA A 58 -3.02 14.71 10.32
C ALA A 58 -1.88 13.71 10.16
N ALA A 59 -1.00 13.57 11.16
CA ALA A 59 0.10 12.60 11.14
C ALA A 59 -0.39 11.14 11.03
N GLU A 60 -1.45 10.79 11.76
CA GLU A 60 -2.06 9.45 11.69
C GLU A 60 -2.67 9.17 10.31
N SER A 61 -3.33 10.17 9.71
CA SER A 61 -3.90 10.05 8.36
C SER A 61 -2.82 9.86 7.28
N VAL A 62 -1.69 10.55 7.40
CA VAL A 62 -0.55 10.42 6.48
C VAL A 62 0.10 9.04 6.61
N SER A 63 0.29 8.56 7.85
CA SER A 63 0.81 7.21 8.11
C SER A 63 -0.08 6.12 7.50
N LYS A 64 -1.41 6.22 7.68
CA LYS A 64 -2.37 5.28 7.06
C LYS A 64 -2.32 5.31 5.54
N LYS A 65 -2.25 6.50 4.92
CA LYS A 65 -2.12 6.65 3.46
C LYS A 65 -0.80 6.05 2.93
N ASN A 66 0.32 6.29 3.62
CA ASN A 66 1.61 5.72 3.24
C ASN A 66 1.60 4.18 3.30
N SER A 67 1.01 3.60 4.35
CA SER A 67 0.84 2.15 4.45
C SER A 67 -0.03 1.59 3.32
N LEU A 68 -1.12 2.27 2.95
CA LEU A 68 -1.98 1.84 1.85
C LEU A 68 -1.25 1.91 0.51
N ASN A 69 -0.54 2.99 0.25
CA ASN A 69 0.22 3.20 -0.98
C ASN A 69 1.35 2.19 -1.11
N SER A 70 2.06 1.87 -0.02
CA SER A 70 3.09 0.82 -0.01
C SER A 70 2.52 -0.55 -0.39
N ARG A 71 1.37 -0.94 0.17
CA ARG A 71 0.69 -2.20 -0.20
C ARG A 71 0.26 -2.21 -1.66
N LYS A 72 -0.30 -1.11 -2.16
CA LYS A 72 -0.73 -0.97 -3.55
C LYS A 72 0.45 -1.11 -4.52
N ASN A 73 1.56 -0.43 -4.25
CA ASN A 73 2.76 -0.49 -5.08
C ASN A 73 3.34 -1.91 -5.14
N ASN A 74 3.40 -2.61 -3.99
CA ASN A 74 3.85 -4.00 -3.95
C ASN A 74 2.91 -4.91 -4.77
N GLN A 75 1.60 -4.71 -4.69
CA GLN A 75 0.64 -5.47 -5.47
C GLN A 75 0.79 -5.22 -6.97
N GLU A 76 0.96 -3.96 -7.40
CA GLU A 76 1.20 -3.60 -8.79
C GLU A 76 2.51 -4.17 -9.34
N ALA A 77 3.58 -4.18 -8.52
CA ALA A 77 4.86 -4.80 -8.89
C ALA A 77 4.71 -6.30 -9.17
N VAL A 78 4.06 -7.04 -8.26
CA VAL A 78 3.79 -8.48 -8.44
C VAL A 78 2.95 -8.75 -9.70
N ILE A 79 1.93 -7.94 -9.95
CA ILE A 79 1.09 -8.06 -11.16
C ILE A 79 1.92 -7.82 -12.43
N ASN A 80 2.81 -6.82 -12.43
CA ASN A 80 3.66 -6.53 -13.58
C ASN A 80 4.67 -7.66 -13.84
N GLU A 81 5.27 -8.23 -12.80
CA GLU A 81 6.12 -9.42 -12.93
C GLU A 81 5.37 -10.60 -13.54
N LEU A 82 4.14 -10.89 -13.08
CA LEU A 82 3.30 -11.96 -13.60
C LEU A 82 2.92 -11.74 -15.07
N LYS A 83 2.55 -10.50 -15.44
CA LYS A 83 2.26 -10.12 -16.83
C LYS A 83 3.49 -10.27 -17.72
N SER A 84 4.67 -9.84 -17.24
CA SER A 84 5.93 -9.97 -17.95
C SER A 84 6.29 -11.44 -18.19
N LYS A 85 6.26 -12.27 -17.14
CA LYS A 85 6.48 -13.73 -17.23
C LYS A 85 5.52 -14.39 -18.21
N THR A 86 4.25 -14.00 -18.19
CA THR A 86 3.24 -14.54 -19.12
C THR A 86 3.56 -14.16 -20.58
N LYS A 87 4.02 -12.94 -20.84
CA LYS A 87 4.43 -12.50 -22.19
C LYS A 87 5.65 -13.28 -22.69
N GLN A 88 6.68 -13.46 -21.84
CA GLN A 88 7.86 -14.26 -22.19
C GLN A 88 7.48 -15.70 -22.55
N VAL A 89 6.61 -16.34 -21.77
CA VAL A 89 6.13 -17.70 -22.06
C VAL A 89 5.33 -17.77 -23.37
N LYS A 90 4.58 -16.72 -23.72
CA LYS A 90 3.89 -16.67 -25.02
C LYS A 90 4.89 -16.53 -26.16
N GLU A 91 5.89 -15.68 -26.03
CA GLU A 91 6.89 -15.43 -27.06
C GLU A 91 7.77 -16.68 -27.33
N THR A 92 8.11 -17.45 -26.30
CA THR A 92 8.88 -18.71 -26.45
C THR A 92 8.08 -19.89 -26.99
N ARG A 93 6.76 -19.77 -27.15
CA ARG A 93 5.88 -20.87 -27.64
C ARG A 93 5.45 -20.71 -29.09
N LEU A 94 5.83 -19.64 -29.79
CA LEU A 94 5.61 -19.49 -31.23
C LEU A 94 6.81 -20.01 -32.02
N LEU A 95 7.05 -21.32 -31.98
CA LEU A 95 7.65 -21.95 -33.15
C LEU A 95 6.57 -22.04 -34.23
N LYS A 96 6.89 -21.66 -35.46
CA LYS A 96 5.96 -21.78 -36.59
C LYS A 96 5.48 -23.23 -36.66
N GLN A 97 4.18 -23.44 -36.87
CA GLN A 97 3.59 -24.79 -36.90
C GLN A 97 4.28 -25.71 -37.91
N ASP A 98 4.86 -25.15 -38.97
CA ASP A 98 5.62 -25.85 -40.00
C ASP A 98 7.04 -26.28 -39.58
N GLU A 99 7.56 -25.76 -38.46
CA GLU A 99 8.86 -26.11 -37.86
C GLU A 99 8.72 -27.04 -36.65
N VAL A 100 7.50 -27.37 -36.24
CA VAL A 100 7.24 -28.27 -35.11
C VAL A 100 7.16 -29.71 -35.63
N TYR A 101 8.26 -30.43 -35.49
CA TYR A 101 8.23 -31.89 -35.51
C TYR A 101 7.30 -32.37 -34.40
N ASN A 102 6.15 -32.99 -34.74
CA ASN A 102 5.13 -33.41 -33.76
C ASN A 102 5.52 -34.68 -32.99
N GLY A 103 6.83 -34.97 -32.90
CA GLY A 103 7.40 -35.99 -32.06
C GLY A 103 7.01 -37.40 -32.51
N ALA A 104 6.48 -38.17 -31.56
CA ALA A 104 6.22 -39.60 -31.74
C ALA A 104 5.29 -39.92 -32.92
N LEU A 105 4.45 -38.98 -33.38
CA LEU A 105 3.56 -39.21 -34.52
C LEU A 105 4.34 -39.25 -35.84
N GLU A 106 5.24 -38.29 -36.09
CA GLU A 106 6.13 -38.28 -37.26
C GLU A 106 7.06 -39.49 -37.28
N ASP A 107 7.58 -39.90 -36.12
CA ASP A 107 8.41 -41.10 -36.02
C ASP A 107 7.66 -42.37 -36.38
N ILE A 108 6.43 -42.51 -35.90
CA ILE A 108 5.58 -43.65 -36.25
C ILE A 108 5.29 -43.61 -37.75
N LEU A 109 4.94 -42.47 -38.33
CA LEU A 109 4.66 -42.34 -39.77
C LEU A 109 5.88 -42.66 -40.64
N LEU A 110 7.07 -42.15 -40.29
CA LEU A 110 8.33 -42.45 -40.98
C LEU A 110 8.72 -43.92 -40.84
N GLY A 111 8.56 -44.48 -39.63
CA GLY A 111 8.76 -45.90 -39.35
C GLY A 111 7.82 -46.79 -40.17
N LEU A 112 6.55 -46.39 -40.35
CA LEU A 112 5.59 -47.13 -41.16
C LEU A 112 5.87 -47.07 -42.67
N LYS A 113 6.46 -45.97 -43.15
CA LYS A 113 6.90 -45.87 -44.56
C LYS A 113 8.01 -46.86 -44.88
N SER A 114 8.94 -47.07 -43.95
CA SER A 114 10.06 -48.01 -44.11
C SER A 114 9.68 -49.44 -43.74
N GLU A 115 8.86 -49.62 -42.71
CA GLU A 115 8.39 -50.92 -42.22
C GLU A 115 6.86 -50.90 -42.00
N PRO A 116 6.08 -51.29 -43.02
CA PRO A 116 4.62 -51.32 -42.91
C PRO A 116 4.16 -52.21 -41.76
N TYR A 117 3.29 -51.70 -40.89
CA TYR A 117 2.81 -52.46 -39.73
C TYR A 117 2.02 -53.69 -40.15
N ARG A 118 2.47 -54.86 -39.68
CA ARG A 118 1.71 -56.11 -39.76
C ARG A 118 1.23 -56.51 -38.37
N ARG A 119 0.07 -57.15 -38.26
CA ARG A 119 -0.53 -57.53 -36.95
C ARG A 119 0.40 -58.38 -36.07
N ALA A 120 1.27 -59.19 -36.67
CA ALA A 120 2.25 -59.99 -35.94
C ALA A 120 3.38 -59.15 -35.29
N ASP A 121 3.59 -57.91 -35.75
CA ASP A 121 4.70 -57.07 -35.30
C ASP A 121 4.44 -56.43 -33.95
N ALA A 122 3.19 -56.20 -33.54
CA ALA A 122 2.91 -55.74 -32.17
C ALA A 122 3.40 -56.75 -31.13
N VAL A 123 3.16 -58.04 -31.37
CA VAL A 123 3.60 -59.12 -30.47
C VAL A 123 5.13 -59.23 -30.49
N ARG A 124 5.76 -59.17 -31.67
CA ARG A 124 7.23 -59.24 -31.80
C ARG A 124 7.95 -58.00 -31.25
N ARG A 125 7.43 -56.79 -31.48
CA ARG A 125 7.99 -55.54 -30.95
C ARG A 125 7.85 -55.48 -29.43
N SER A 126 6.74 -55.97 -28.87
CA SER A 126 6.56 -56.10 -27.41
C SER A 126 7.61 -57.05 -26.80
N GLN A 127 7.83 -58.21 -27.43
CA GLN A 127 8.87 -59.16 -27.00
C GLN A 127 10.28 -58.57 -27.10
N ARG A 128 10.63 -57.90 -28.21
CA ARG A 128 11.91 -57.19 -28.34
C ARG A 128 12.09 -56.09 -27.30
N ARG A 129 11.08 -55.23 -27.07
CA ARG A 129 11.15 -54.21 -26.01
C ARG A 129 11.32 -54.81 -24.62
N ARG A 130 10.68 -55.95 -24.33
CA ARG A 130 10.85 -56.65 -23.06
C ARG A 130 12.27 -57.19 -22.90
N GLN A 131 12.85 -57.79 -23.94
CA GLN A 131 14.23 -58.28 -23.94
C GLN A 131 15.26 -57.13 -23.82
N GLU A 132 15.04 -56.02 -24.55
CA GLU A 132 15.86 -54.81 -24.43
C GLU A 132 15.80 -54.21 -23.02
N ASN A 133 14.62 -54.13 -22.39
CA ASN A 133 14.50 -53.66 -21.01
C ASN A 133 15.25 -54.57 -20.02
N ILE A 134 15.19 -55.90 -20.22
CA ILE A 134 15.92 -56.87 -19.39
C ILE A 134 17.44 -56.71 -19.57
N ARG A 135 17.90 -56.45 -20.80
CA ARG A 135 19.32 -56.16 -21.06
C ARG A 135 19.75 -54.85 -20.40
N LEU A 136 18.97 -53.79 -20.58
CA LEU A 136 19.25 -52.48 -19.99
C LEU A 136 19.27 -52.53 -18.47
N SER A 137 18.33 -53.24 -17.82
CA SER A 137 18.36 -53.43 -16.37
C SER A 137 19.60 -54.19 -15.92
N HIS A 138 20.00 -55.25 -16.64
CA HIS A 138 21.22 -55.99 -16.34
C HIS A 138 22.49 -55.14 -16.51
N THR A 139 22.56 -54.28 -17.52
CA THR A 139 23.71 -53.38 -17.71
C THR A 139 23.77 -52.26 -16.67
N MET A 140 22.65 -51.86 -16.09
CA MET A 140 22.62 -50.88 -15.00
C MET A 140 23.08 -51.51 -13.68
N ASP A 141 22.70 -52.76 -13.39
CA ASP A 141 23.17 -53.50 -12.21
C ASP A 141 24.70 -53.75 -12.23
N GLU A 142 25.33 -53.74 -13.41
CA GLU A 142 26.78 -53.98 -13.58
C GLU A 142 27.64 -52.71 -13.41
N LEU A 143 27.03 -51.53 -13.40
CA LEU A 143 27.70 -50.23 -13.25
C LEU A 143 27.65 -49.68 -11.80
N ASP A 144 26.94 -50.34 -10.89
CA ASP A 144 26.78 -49.96 -9.48
C ASP A 144 27.85 -50.57 -8.54
N PHE A 145 29.06 -50.88 -9.06
CA PHE A 145 30.25 -51.30 -8.28
C PHE A 145 31.46 -50.39 -8.48
#